data_AF-A0A3C0R9R9-F1
#
_entry.id   AF-A0A3C0R9R9-F1
#
_cell.length_a   1.000
_cell.length_b   1.000
_cell.length_c   1.000
_cell.angle_alpha   90.00
_cell.angle_beta   90.00
_cell.angle_gamma   90.00
#
_symmetry.space_group_name_H-M   'P 1'
#
loop_
_entity.id
_entity.type
_entity.pdbx_description
1 polymer ?
#
loop_
_entity_poly.entity_id
_entity_poly.type
_entity_poly.pdbx_seq_one_letter_code
_entity_poly.pdbx_strand_id
1 'polypeptide(L)'
;INYFSVRYGSGLQRILTALKVLAIVLVVLGILFSGKGDWANLQSTTVTELNWLTAFMAAMAGAFWAYDGWNNITFIAGEVREPQRRIPKSLLFGLLTCISIYVLINLAFIYVLPLSAMTQSSFVASDAGKIALGTIGGGLIALLVILSTLGTTNANILSTARVTFALGKASDRLGWIGKVQPRYQTPGNALWLNAGWSILLIFSGSFDMLTDMLIFVSWFFYGMSALGIIRLRRTMPDAARPYRVWAYPWPTILFVVFTAVFLVATLYTDIRLYQEGKSHLINAAFGMLIAGLGIPLYFISRKQH
;
A
#
# COMPACT_ATOMS: atom_id res chain seq x y z
N ILE A 1 -18.54 2.17 12.33
CA ILE A 1 -17.64 1.95 13.50
C ILE A 1 -16.79 3.18 13.77
N ASN A 2 -15.89 3.58 12.86
CA ASN A 2 -14.94 4.67 13.08
C ASN A 2 -15.57 6.06 13.29
N TYR A 3 -16.79 6.29 12.78
CA TYR A 3 -17.56 7.51 13.05
C TYR A 3 -17.92 7.67 14.53
N PHE A 4 -18.33 6.58 15.19
CA PHE A 4 -18.85 6.61 16.56
C PHE A 4 -17.76 6.58 17.63
N SER A 5 -16.62 5.93 17.36
CA SER A 5 -15.49 5.92 18.30
C SER A 5 -14.19 5.47 17.66
N VAL A 6 -13.14 6.26 17.87
CA VAL A 6 -11.76 5.87 17.53
C VAL A 6 -11.28 4.71 18.43
N ARG A 7 -11.79 4.59 19.67
CA ARG A 7 -11.41 3.52 20.59
C ARG A 7 -11.91 2.16 20.12
N TYR A 8 -13.16 2.07 19.63
CA TYR A 8 -13.69 0.83 19.05
C TYR A 8 -12.94 0.45 17.77
N GLY A 9 -12.68 1.41 16.88
CA GLY A 9 -11.88 1.17 15.68
C GLY A 9 -10.46 0.66 15.98
N SER A 10 -9.81 1.23 17.00
CA SER A 10 -8.47 0.82 17.44
C SER A 10 -8.46 -0.51 18.21
N GLY A 11 -9.55 -0.86 18.91
CA GLY A 11 -9.73 -2.15 19.56
C GLY A 11 -9.90 -3.27 18.55
N LEU A 12 -10.81 -3.08 17.58
CA LEU A 12 -11.01 -3.98 16.44
C LEU A 12 -9.70 -4.20 15.67
N GLN A 13 -8.94 -3.13 15.43
CA GLN A 13 -7.65 -3.22 14.74
C GLN A 13 -6.67 -4.18 15.43
N ARG A 14 -6.57 -4.13 16.76
CA ARG A 14 -5.64 -4.97 17.53
C ARG A 14 -5.98 -6.45 17.39
N ILE A 15 -7.26 -6.78 17.52
CA ILE A 15 -7.76 -8.16 17.36
C ILE A 15 -7.49 -8.66 15.95
N LEU A 16 -7.88 -7.87 14.93
CA LEU A 16 -7.67 -8.25 13.53
C LEU A 16 -6.18 -8.38 13.19
N THR A 17 -5.31 -7.56 13.76
CA THR A 17 -3.85 -7.64 13.52
C THR A 17 -3.26 -8.91 14.12
N ALA A 18 -3.64 -9.30 15.34
CA ALA A 18 -3.20 -10.55 15.95
C ALA A 18 -3.69 -11.76 15.13
N LEU A 19 -4.95 -11.73 14.71
CA LEU A 19 -5.54 -12.79 13.90
C LEU A 19 -4.85 -12.94 12.53
N LYS A 20 -4.45 -11.84 11.89
CA LYS A 20 -3.70 -11.84 10.63
C LYS A 20 -2.36 -12.54 10.74
N VAL A 21 -1.58 -12.19 11.77
CA VAL A 21 -0.25 -12.79 11.97
C VAL A 21 -0.40 -14.29 12.22
N LEU A 22 -1.34 -14.66 13.09
CA LEU A 22 -1.66 -16.07 13.34
C LEU A 22 -2.10 -16.79 12.05
N ALA A 23 -2.97 -16.18 11.25
CA ALA A 23 -3.43 -16.73 9.98
C ALA A 23 -2.28 -17.03 9.03
N ILE A 24 -1.36 -16.08 8.86
CA ILE A 24 -0.22 -16.27 7.96
C ILE A 24 0.69 -17.38 8.46
N VAL A 25 0.97 -17.43 9.77
CA VAL A 25 1.78 -18.51 10.37
C VAL A 25 1.10 -19.87 10.14
N LEU A 26 -0.21 -19.98 10.40
CA LEU A 26 -0.96 -21.22 10.19
C LEU A 26 -1.00 -21.65 8.72
N VAL A 27 -1.14 -20.69 7.78
CA VAL A 27 -1.09 -20.96 6.34
C VAL A 27 0.29 -21.50 5.95
N VAL A 28 1.37 -20.82 6.33
CA VAL A 28 2.74 -21.21 5.97
C VAL A 28 3.07 -22.58 6.55
N LEU A 29 2.83 -22.79 7.84
CA LEU A 29 3.11 -24.08 8.48
C LEU A 29 2.21 -25.19 7.91
N GLY A 30 0.90 -24.93 7.76
CA GLY A 30 -0.05 -25.91 7.22
C GLY A 30 0.30 -26.35 5.80
N ILE A 31 0.81 -25.44 4.97
CA ILE A 31 1.25 -25.74 3.61
C ILE A 31 2.57 -26.52 3.62
N LEU A 32 3.59 -26.04 4.34
CA LEU A 32 4.92 -26.67 4.35
C LEU A 32 4.91 -28.07 4.97
N PHE A 33 4.14 -28.27 6.06
CA PHE A 33 4.03 -29.56 6.74
C PHE A 33 2.96 -30.49 6.15
N SER A 34 2.24 -30.07 5.10
CA SER A 34 1.23 -30.92 4.45
C SER A 34 1.81 -32.16 3.77
N GLY A 35 3.10 -32.15 3.44
CA GLY A 35 3.77 -33.21 2.67
C GLY A 35 3.30 -33.33 1.22
N LYS A 36 2.48 -32.38 0.74
CA LYS A 36 1.89 -32.38 -0.61
C LYS A 36 2.55 -31.41 -1.58
N GLY A 37 3.65 -30.78 -1.17
CA GLY A 37 4.42 -29.91 -2.04
C GLY A 37 5.62 -30.60 -2.63
N ASP A 38 6.21 -29.96 -3.63
CA ASP A 38 7.43 -30.37 -4.30
C ASP A 38 8.40 -29.19 -4.39
N TRP A 39 9.61 -29.38 -3.87
CA TRP A 39 10.68 -28.37 -3.94
C TRP A 39 11.19 -28.16 -5.37
N ALA A 40 10.95 -29.11 -6.28
CA ALA A 40 11.25 -28.94 -7.70
C ALA A 40 10.48 -27.77 -8.33
N ASN A 41 9.33 -27.38 -7.78
CA ASN A 41 8.56 -26.22 -8.25
C ASN A 41 9.33 -24.88 -8.12
N LEU A 42 10.35 -24.81 -7.26
CA LEU A 42 11.21 -23.63 -7.14
C LEU A 42 12.27 -23.54 -8.24
N GLN A 43 12.55 -24.64 -8.93
CA GLN A 43 13.51 -24.67 -10.02
C GLN A 43 12.79 -24.31 -11.32
N SER A 44 12.76 -23.02 -11.67
CA SER A 44 12.30 -22.58 -12.99
C SER A 44 13.43 -22.64 -14.01
N THR A 45 13.30 -23.50 -15.02
CA THR A 45 14.26 -23.66 -16.12
C THR A 45 14.09 -22.68 -17.29
N THR A 46 13.22 -21.68 -17.17
CA THR A 46 12.87 -20.78 -18.28
C THR A 46 12.89 -19.32 -17.85
N VAL A 47 14.08 -18.71 -17.85
CA VAL A 47 14.22 -17.26 -18.03
C VAL A 47 15.07 -17.03 -19.27
N THR A 48 14.49 -17.32 -20.42
CA THR A 48 15.06 -17.05 -21.74
C THR A 48 14.32 -15.89 -22.40
N GLU A 49 14.27 -14.73 -21.73
CA GLU A 49 13.74 -13.53 -22.37
C GLU A 49 14.74 -12.38 -22.35
N LEU A 50 14.97 -11.81 -23.54
CA LEU A 50 15.74 -10.58 -23.78
C LEU A 50 15.18 -9.36 -23.00
N ASN A 51 14.08 -9.50 -22.26
CA ASN A 51 13.35 -8.41 -21.62
C ASN A 51 13.10 -8.60 -20.10
N TRP A 52 14.07 -9.20 -19.41
CA TRP A 52 14.01 -9.44 -17.97
C TRP A 52 13.74 -8.17 -17.15
N LEU A 53 14.24 -7.02 -17.58
CA LEU A 53 14.08 -5.75 -16.87
C LEU A 53 12.62 -5.30 -16.87
N THR A 54 11.91 -5.36 -18.00
CA THR A 54 10.49 -5.01 -18.06
C THR A 54 9.64 -5.98 -17.26
N ALA A 55 9.92 -7.28 -17.34
CA ALA A 55 9.22 -8.29 -16.53
C ALA A 55 9.45 -8.07 -15.02
N PHE A 56 10.68 -7.75 -14.62
CA PHE A 56 11.02 -7.44 -13.23
C PHE A 56 10.32 -6.18 -12.73
N MET A 57 10.27 -5.12 -13.54
CA MET A 57 9.58 -3.87 -13.18
C MET A 57 8.06 -4.07 -13.05
N ALA A 58 7.46 -4.88 -13.93
CA ALA A 58 6.04 -5.24 -13.84
C ALA A 58 5.75 -6.05 -12.56
N ALA A 59 6.58 -7.06 -12.25
CA ALA A 59 6.45 -7.83 -11.00
C ALA A 59 6.64 -6.96 -9.75
N MET A 60 7.53 -5.96 -9.81
CA MET A 60 7.74 -5.00 -8.73
C MET A 60 6.50 -4.16 -8.43
N ALA A 61 5.68 -3.79 -9.42
CA ALA A 61 4.46 -3.03 -9.18
C ALA A 61 3.50 -3.81 -8.25
N GLY A 62 3.24 -5.08 -8.56
CA GLY A 62 2.43 -5.96 -7.70
C GLY A 62 3.07 -6.19 -6.32
N ALA A 63 4.39 -6.34 -6.25
CA ALA A 63 5.08 -6.46 -4.97
C ALA A 63 4.93 -5.18 -4.13
N PHE A 64 5.14 -4.00 -4.72
CA PHE A 64 5.01 -2.73 -4.01
C PHE A 64 3.60 -2.45 -3.54
N TRP A 65 2.57 -2.89 -4.27
CA TRP A 65 1.21 -2.87 -3.76
C TRP A 65 1.10 -3.63 -2.44
N ALA A 66 1.65 -4.85 -2.38
CA ALA A 66 1.59 -5.67 -1.18
C ALA A 66 2.32 -5.02 0.01
N TYR A 67 3.35 -4.20 -0.24
CA TYR A 67 4.10 -3.46 0.79
C TYR A 67 3.52 -2.07 1.10
N ASP A 68 2.48 -1.61 0.40
CA ASP A 68 1.95 -0.27 0.59
C ASP A 68 1.31 -0.07 1.98
N GLY A 69 1.30 1.19 2.44
CA GLY A 69 0.83 1.57 3.77
C GLY A 69 1.94 1.71 4.82
N TRP A 70 3.20 1.45 4.45
CA TRP A 70 4.37 1.69 5.30
C TRP A 70 4.47 3.16 5.77
N ASN A 71 4.02 4.10 4.95
CA ASN A 71 4.03 5.53 5.22
C ASN A 71 2.92 6.00 6.18
N ASN A 72 1.87 5.20 6.42
CA ASN A 72 0.73 5.59 7.25
C ASN A 72 1.11 5.98 8.69
N ILE A 73 2.17 5.38 9.23
CA ILE A 73 2.70 5.73 10.56
C ILE A 73 3.15 7.20 10.64
N THR A 74 3.51 7.80 9.51
CA THR A 74 3.92 9.21 9.45
C THR A 74 2.73 10.17 9.61
N PHE A 75 1.52 9.75 9.20
CA PHE A 75 0.31 10.56 9.35
C PHE A 75 -0.12 10.71 10.82
N ILE A 76 0.31 9.78 11.67
CA ILE A 76 0.07 9.78 13.11
C ILE A 76 1.32 10.14 13.91
N ALA A 77 2.35 10.70 13.27
CA ALA A 77 3.62 11.01 13.94
C ALA A 77 3.46 11.92 15.16
N GLY A 78 2.46 12.82 15.15
CA GLY A 78 2.15 13.70 16.29
C GLY A 78 1.56 12.97 17.52
N GLU A 79 1.04 11.75 17.33
CA GLU A 79 0.49 10.90 18.41
C GLU A 79 1.54 9.90 18.95
N VAL A 80 2.69 9.76 18.27
CA VAL A 80 3.75 8.81 18.65
C VAL A 80 4.68 9.46 19.67
N ARG A 81 4.93 8.76 20.79
CA ARG A 81 5.94 9.19 21.78
C ARG A 81 7.34 9.13 21.17
N GLU A 82 8.10 10.22 21.24
CA GLU A 82 9.47 10.33 20.67
C GLU A 82 9.53 9.90 19.19
N PRO A 83 8.75 10.56 18.31
CA PRO A 83 8.55 10.11 16.93
C PRO A 83 9.86 10.02 16.15
N GLN A 84 10.84 10.86 16.48
CA GLN A 84 12.12 10.97 15.78
C GLN A 84 13.02 9.75 15.99
N ARG A 85 12.79 8.96 17.05
CA ARG A 85 13.51 7.71 17.32
C ARG A 85 12.64 6.48 17.06
N ARG A 86 11.34 6.54 17.37
CA ARG A 86 10.44 5.38 17.27
C ARG A 86 9.95 5.11 15.85
N ILE A 87 9.64 6.15 15.07
CA ILE A 87 9.15 5.96 13.70
C ILE A 87 10.21 5.28 12.82
N PRO A 88 11.49 5.72 12.78
CA PRO A 88 12.51 5.06 11.97
C PRO A 88 12.72 3.59 12.35
N LYS A 89 12.78 3.29 13.65
CA LYS A 89 12.91 1.90 14.14
C LYS A 89 11.69 1.06 13.77
N SER A 90 10.48 1.60 13.94
CA SER A 90 9.24 0.91 13.59
C SER A 90 9.15 0.63 12.09
N LEU A 91 9.58 1.56 11.24
CA LEU A 91 9.65 1.35 9.80
C LEU A 91 10.64 0.24 9.44
N LEU A 92 11.84 0.25 10.03
CA LEU A 92 12.86 -0.77 9.74
C LEU A 92 12.43 -2.17 10.18
N PHE A 93 12.09 -2.35 11.45
CA PHE A 93 11.71 -3.67 11.98
C PHE A 93 10.37 -4.14 11.40
N GLY A 94 9.42 -3.23 11.21
CA GLY A 94 8.14 -3.53 10.56
C GLY A 94 8.34 -4.03 9.13
N LEU A 95 9.13 -3.31 8.33
CA LEU A 95 9.39 -3.69 6.94
C LEU A 95 10.17 -5.01 6.85
N LEU A 96 11.21 -5.22 7.66
CA LEU A 96 11.94 -6.49 7.70
C LEU A 96 11.03 -7.66 8.06
N THR A 97 10.12 -7.47 9.01
CA THR A 97 9.12 -8.49 9.36
C THR A 97 8.20 -8.80 8.20
N CYS A 98 7.68 -7.77 7.51
CA CYS A 98 6.86 -7.95 6.30
C CYS A 98 7.62 -8.68 5.19
N ILE A 99 8.90 -8.34 4.97
CA ILE A 99 9.75 -9.02 3.98
C ILE A 99 9.85 -10.51 4.29
N SER A 100 10.21 -10.87 5.53
CA SER A 100 10.33 -12.26 5.95
C SER A 100 9.01 -13.02 5.76
N ILE A 101 7.88 -12.42 6.17
CA ILE A 101 6.56 -13.05 6.04
C ILE A 101 6.18 -13.26 4.56
N TYR A 102 6.41 -12.27 3.71
CA TYR A 102 6.04 -12.35 2.30
C TYR A 102 6.93 -13.33 1.52
N VAL A 103 8.22 -13.41 1.85
CA VAL A 103 9.10 -14.44 1.28
C VAL A 103 8.63 -15.82 1.70
N LEU A 104 8.33 -16.03 2.99
CA LEU A 104 7.86 -17.32 3.51
C LEU A 104 6.53 -17.77 2.90
N ILE A 105 5.57 -16.86 2.72
CA ILE A 105 4.27 -17.23 2.15
C ILE A 105 4.38 -17.54 0.66
N ASN A 106 5.18 -16.78 -0.11
CA ASN A 106 5.42 -17.08 -1.52
C ASN A 106 6.17 -18.41 -1.68
N LEU A 107 7.16 -18.68 -0.82
CA LEU A 107 7.86 -19.97 -0.79
C LEU A 107 6.88 -21.13 -0.56
N ALA A 108 5.97 -20.97 0.41
CA ALA A 108 4.94 -21.96 0.70
C ALA A 108 3.99 -22.16 -0.50
N PHE A 109 3.55 -21.08 -1.15
CA PHE A 109 2.69 -21.18 -2.32
C PHE A 109 3.37 -21.90 -3.49
N ILE A 110 4.60 -21.53 -3.84
CA ILE A 110 5.34 -22.17 -4.93
C ILE A 110 5.64 -23.64 -4.60
N TYR A 111 5.91 -23.96 -3.34
CA TYR A 111 6.13 -25.34 -2.90
C TYR A 111 4.94 -26.26 -3.26
N VAL A 112 3.70 -25.81 -3.09
CA VAL A 112 2.50 -26.64 -3.35
C VAL A 112 1.85 -26.39 -4.71
N LEU A 113 2.04 -25.21 -5.31
CA LEU A 113 1.38 -24.81 -6.55
C LEU A 113 2.43 -24.37 -7.59
N PRO A 114 2.60 -25.11 -8.70
CA PRO A 114 3.55 -24.72 -9.74
C PRO A 114 3.13 -23.40 -10.42
N LEU A 115 4.11 -22.68 -10.98
CA LEU A 115 3.91 -21.33 -11.53
C LEU A 115 2.81 -21.28 -12.61
N SER A 116 2.71 -22.30 -13.46
CA SER A 116 1.69 -22.40 -14.52
C SER A 116 0.24 -22.47 -13.98
N ALA A 117 0.06 -23.01 -12.77
CA ALA A 117 -1.22 -23.05 -12.09
C ALA A 117 -1.46 -21.74 -11.29
N MET A 118 -0.41 -21.15 -10.72
CA MET A 118 -0.50 -19.84 -10.04
C MET A 118 -1.01 -18.75 -10.98
N THR A 119 -0.54 -18.69 -12.22
CA THR A 119 -0.96 -17.66 -13.20
C THR A 119 -2.42 -17.77 -13.63
N GLN A 120 -3.05 -18.93 -13.43
CA GLN A 120 -4.46 -19.17 -13.75
C GLN A 120 -5.37 -19.04 -12.52
N SER A 121 -4.80 -18.98 -11.32
CA SER A 121 -5.55 -18.89 -10.08
C SER A 121 -6.02 -17.46 -9.84
N SER A 122 -7.32 -17.28 -9.66
CA SER A 122 -7.90 -16.02 -9.18
C SER A 122 -7.65 -15.80 -7.69
N PHE A 123 -7.31 -16.85 -6.93
CA PHE A 123 -7.01 -16.75 -5.51
C PHE A 123 -6.01 -17.80 -5.02
N VAL A 124 -4.73 -17.53 -5.28
CA VAL A 124 -3.59 -18.42 -5.01
C VAL A 124 -3.57 -18.97 -3.58
N ALA A 125 -3.86 -18.15 -2.58
CA ALA A 125 -3.82 -18.58 -1.18
C ALA A 125 -4.88 -19.64 -0.85
N SER A 126 -6.10 -19.50 -1.39
CA SER A 126 -7.15 -20.49 -1.19
C SER A 126 -6.86 -21.78 -1.94
N ASP A 127 -6.36 -21.69 -3.18
CA ASP A 127 -6.05 -22.87 -3.99
C ASP A 127 -4.87 -23.67 -3.42
N ALA A 128 -3.80 -23.01 -2.97
CA ALA A 128 -2.72 -23.64 -2.23
C ALA A 128 -3.24 -24.30 -0.93
N GLY A 129 -4.15 -23.61 -0.24
CA GLY A 129 -4.86 -24.12 0.93
C GLY A 129 -5.68 -25.38 0.67
N LYS A 130 -6.41 -25.44 -0.45
CA LYS A 130 -7.19 -26.61 -0.86
C LYS A 130 -6.30 -27.82 -1.13
N ILE A 131 -5.16 -27.62 -1.78
CA ILE A 131 -4.22 -28.70 -2.07
C ILE A 131 -3.61 -29.22 -0.76
N ALA A 132 -3.07 -28.33 0.07
CA ALA A 132 -2.40 -28.69 1.33
C ALA A 132 -3.37 -29.32 2.35
N LEU A 133 -4.47 -28.63 2.66
CA LEU A 133 -5.34 -28.90 3.81
C LEU A 133 -6.75 -29.37 3.42
N GLY A 134 -7.03 -29.57 2.13
CA GLY A 134 -8.35 -29.94 1.62
C GLY A 134 -9.33 -28.77 1.54
N THR A 135 -10.56 -29.05 1.09
CA THR A 135 -11.60 -28.03 0.85
C THR A 135 -11.89 -27.15 2.06
N ILE A 136 -11.93 -27.75 3.26
CA ILE A 136 -12.14 -27.04 4.53
C ILE A 136 -10.98 -26.06 4.79
N GLY A 137 -9.74 -26.50 4.58
CA GLY A 137 -8.56 -25.65 4.76
C GLY A 137 -8.54 -24.46 3.80
N GLY A 138 -8.87 -24.68 2.52
CA GLY A 138 -9.02 -23.59 1.55
C GLY A 138 -10.10 -22.58 1.97
N GLY A 139 -11.25 -23.04 2.46
CA GLY A 139 -12.32 -22.19 2.98
C GLY A 139 -11.92 -21.38 4.20
N LEU A 140 -11.21 -22.00 5.16
CA LEU A 140 -10.69 -21.31 6.35
C LEU A 140 -9.67 -20.23 5.98
N ILE A 141 -8.76 -20.53 5.05
CA ILE A 141 -7.77 -19.55 4.57
C ILE A 141 -8.46 -18.38 3.88
N ALA A 142 -9.48 -18.64 3.05
CA ALA A 142 -10.27 -17.59 2.44
C ALA A 142 -10.94 -16.68 3.49
N LEU A 143 -11.54 -17.27 4.53
CA LEU A 143 -12.14 -16.51 5.63
C LEU A 143 -11.11 -15.64 6.37
N LEU A 144 -9.93 -16.19 6.65
CA LEU A 144 -8.86 -15.44 7.32
C LEU A 144 -8.34 -14.28 6.47
N VAL A 145 -8.25 -14.46 5.14
CA VAL A 145 -7.91 -13.38 4.21
C VAL A 145 -8.99 -12.30 4.19
N ILE A 146 -10.28 -12.66 4.21
CA ILE A 146 -11.38 -11.68 4.30
C ILE A 146 -11.31 -10.87 5.61
N LEU A 147 -11.08 -11.55 6.74
CA LEU A 147 -10.88 -10.85 8.02
C LEU A 147 -9.63 -9.95 7.98
N SER A 148 -8.60 -10.37 7.25
CA SER A 148 -7.40 -9.59 7.03
C SER A 148 -7.70 -8.31 6.22
N THR A 149 -8.38 -8.43 5.10
CA THR A 149 -8.71 -7.26 4.26
C THR A 149 -9.58 -6.27 5.01
N LEU A 150 -10.59 -6.73 5.76
CA LEU A 150 -11.39 -5.88 6.65
C LEU A 150 -10.54 -5.11 7.66
N GLY A 151 -9.57 -5.78 8.28
CA GLY A 151 -8.65 -5.14 9.22
C GLY A 151 -7.71 -4.14 8.56
N THR A 152 -7.30 -4.36 7.31
CA THR A 152 -6.47 -3.38 6.58
C THR A 152 -7.31 -2.16 6.19
N THR A 153 -8.53 -2.38 5.70
CA THR A 153 -9.48 -1.31 5.37
C THR A 153 -9.76 -0.43 6.58
N ASN A 154 -10.00 -1.02 7.75
CA ASN A 154 -10.21 -0.25 8.99
C ASN A 154 -8.98 0.62 9.36
N ALA A 155 -7.76 0.06 9.27
CA ALA A 155 -6.54 0.81 9.54
C ALA A 155 -6.34 1.98 8.57
N ASN A 156 -6.60 1.75 7.28
CA ASN A 156 -6.49 2.76 6.24
C ASN A 156 -7.53 3.88 6.42
N ILE A 157 -8.77 3.55 6.78
CA ILE A 157 -9.80 4.57 7.08
C ILE A 157 -9.37 5.47 8.23
N LEU A 158 -8.82 4.90 9.32
CA LEU A 158 -8.35 5.68 10.46
C LEU A 158 -7.17 6.58 10.10
N SER A 159 -6.23 6.09 9.30
CA SER A 159 -5.02 6.83 8.93
C SER A 159 -5.31 7.95 7.94
N THR A 160 -6.05 7.65 6.86
CA THR A 160 -6.36 8.61 5.79
C THR A 160 -7.31 9.72 6.25
N ALA A 161 -8.21 9.45 7.21
CA ALA A 161 -9.08 10.49 7.76
C ALA A 161 -8.30 11.67 8.37
N ARG A 162 -7.07 11.44 8.87
CA ARG A 162 -6.22 12.51 9.43
C ARG A 162 -5.68 13.45 8.36
N VAL A 163 -5.35 12.92 7.18
CA VAL A 163 -4.93 13.72 6.04
C VAL A 163 -6.07 14.61 5.57
N THR A 164 -7.25 14.03 5.36
CA THR A 164 -8.46 14.75 4.95
C THR A 164 -8.89 15.79 6.01
N PHE A 165 -8.77 15.45 7.29
CA PHE A 165 -9.02 16.39 8.40
C PHE A 165 -8.03 17.56 8.43
N ALA A 166 -6.72 17.29 8.23
CA ALA A 166 -5.68 18.32 8.17
C ALA A 166 -5.90 19.27 6.99
N LEU A 167 -6.29 18.73 5.82
CA LEU A 167 -6.69 19.54 4.66
C LEU A 167 -7.84 20.49 5.01
N GLY A 168 -8.88 19.97 5.67
CA GLY A 168 -10.02 20.78 6.11
C GLY A 168 -9.62 21.88 7.09
N LYS A 169 -8.67 21.64 7.99
CA LYS A 169 -8.16 22.67 8.91
C LYS A 169 -7.32 23.75 8.24
N ALA A 170 -6.68 23.44 7.12
CA ALA A 170 -5.79 24.35 6.41
C ALA A 170 -6.53 25.28 5.42
N SER A 171 -7.84 25.10 5.22
CA SER A 171 -8.64 25.83 4.24
C SER A 171 -9.92 26.39 4.86
N ASP A 172 -10.26 27.64 4.53
CA ASP A 172 -11.51 28.25 5.00
C ASP A 172 -12.73 27.65 4.28
N ARG A 173 -12.67 27.49 2.95
CA ARG A 173 -13.79 26.93 2.17
C ARG A 173 -14.03 25.44 2.45
N LEU A 174 -12.97 24.69 2.77
CA LEU A 174 -13.06 23.28 3.16
C LEU A 174 -13.08 23.10 4.69
N GLY A 175 -13.25 24.18 5.45
CA GLY A 175 -13.26 24.19 6.91
C GLY A 175 -14.25 23.21 7.54
N TRP A 176 -15.35 22.92 6.83
CA TRP A 176 -16.35 21.93 7.27
C TRP A 176 -15.76 20.51 7.37
N ILE A 177 -14.81 20.13 6.52
CA ILE A 177 -14.15 18.80 6.54
C ILE A 177 -13.32 18.64 7.81
N GLY A 178 -12.70 19.73 8.27
CA GLY A 178 -11.84 19.79 9.46
C GLY A 178 -12.60 19.93 10.78
N LYS A 179 -13.95 19.87 10.78
CA LYS A 179 -14.75 19.94 12.00
C LYS A 179 -14.76 18.62 12.75
N VAL A 180 -14.50 18.68 14.04
CA VAL A 180 -14.63 17.54 14.96
C VAL A 180 -16.08 17.45 15.43
N GLN A 181 -16.63 16.24 15.43
CA GLN A 181 -17.99 16.00 15.91
C GLN A 181 -18.08 16.21 17.44
N PRO A 182 -19.02 17.03 17.95
CA PRO A 182 -19.08 17.36 19.38
C PRO A 182 -19.28 16.14 20.30
N ARG A 183 -20.13 15.18 19.86
CA ARG A 183 -20.53 14.02 20.68
C ARG A 183 -19.48 12.91 20.73
N TYR A 184 -18.82 12.63 19.61
CA TYR A 184 -17.93 11.48 19.46
C TYR A 184 -16.44 11.85 19.37
N GLN A 185 -16.12 13.14 19.28
CA GLN A 185 -14.75 13.66 19.17
C GLN A 185 -13.97 13.03 18.00
N THR A 186 -14.67 12.71 16.90
CA THR A 186 -14.13 12.08 15.69
C THR A 186 -14.18 13.05 14.50
N PRO A 187 -13.31 12.90 13.49
CA PRO A 187 -13.36 13.69 12.25
C PRO A 187 -14.46 13.15 11.32
N GLY A 188 -15.72 13.25 11.74
CA GLY A 188 -16.87 12.61 11.08
C GLY A 188 -17.05 13.02 9.62
N ASN A 189 -16.81 14.29 9.30
CA ASN A 189 -16.99 14.81 7.94
C ASN A 189 -15.92 14.28 6.98
N ALA A 190 -14.66 14.20 7.44
CA ALA A 190 -13.57 13.57 6.70
C ALA A 190 -13.85 12.08 6.44
N LEU A 191 -14.41 11.36 7.42
CA LEU A 191 -14.78 9.96 7.25
C LEU A 191 -15.87 9.77 6.20
N TRP A 192 -16.91 10.60 6.22
CA TRP A 192 -17.98 10.55 5.22
C TRP A 192 -17.50 10.90 3.81
N LEU A 193 -16.62 11.90 3.68
CA LEU A 193 -16.04 12.25 2.39
C LEU A 193 -15.21 11.09 1.83
N ASN A 194 -14.33 10.51 2.64
CA ASN A 194 -13.53 9.35 2.23
C ASN A 194 -14.43 8.15 1.88
N ALA A 195 -15.51 7.92 2.63
CA ALA A 195 -16.47 6.85 2.34
C ALA A 195 -17.21 7.07 1.01
N GLY A 196 -17.71 8.29 0.77
CA GLY A 196 -18.36 8.63 -0.50
C GLY A 196 -17.43 8.47 -1.70
N TRP A 197 -16.19 8.95 -1.58
CA TRP A 197 -15.18 8.77 -2.62
C TRP A 197 -14.84 7.29 -2.87
N SER A 198 -14.72 6.50 -1.80
CA SER A 198 -14.47 5.06 -1.91
C SER A 198 -15.63 4.33 -2.60
N ILE A 199 -16.88 4.69 -2.29
CA ILE A 199 -18.07 4.11 -2.94
C ILE A 199 -18.08 4.42 -4.44
N LEU A 200 -17.75 5.66 -4.83
CA LEU A 200 -17.66 6.03 -6.25
C LEU A 200 -16.61 5.20 -6.99
N LEU A 201 -15.43 5.00 -6.39
CA LEU A 201 -14.36 4.21 -7.00
C LEU A 201 -14.71 2.71 -7.11
N ILE A 202 -15.50 2.16 -6.18
CA ILE A 202 -15.99 0.78 -6.27
C ILE A 202 -16.82 0.56 -7.55
N PHE A 203 -17.54 1.57 -8.02
CA PHE A 203 -18.35 1.49 -9.24
C PHE A 203 -17.60 1.90 -10.51
N SER A 204 -16.37 2.40 -10.43
CA SER A 204 -15.69 3.03 -11.58
C SER A 204 -14.77 2.10 -12.37
N GLY A 205 -14.13 1.11 -11.73
CA GLY A 205 -13.06 0.32 -12.35
C GLY A 205 -12.79 -1.00 -11.65
N SER A 206 -11.89 -1.81 -12.23
CA SER A 206 -11.44 -3.08 -11.62
C SER A 206 -10.45 -2.84 -10.49
N PHE A 207 -10.26 -3.85 -9.63
CA PHE A 207 -9.29 -3.79 -8.54
C PHE A 207 -7.89 -3.47 -9.06
N ASP A 208 -7.43 -4.22 -10.07
CA ASP A 208 -6.08 -4.06 -10.63
C ASP A 208 -5.87 -2.66 -11.22
N MET A 209 -6.86 -2.15 -11.95
CA MET A 209 -6.82 -0.79 -12.52
C MET A 209 -6.66 0.27 -11.42
N LEU A 210 -7.45 0.18 -10.35
CA LEU A 210 -7.39 1.12 -9.24
C LEU A 210 -6.06 1.04 -8.49
N THR A 211 -5.52 -0.16 -8.30
CA THR A 211 -4.23 -0.35 -7.62
C THR A 211 -3.06 0.14 -8.45
N ASP A 212 -3.05 -0.14 -9.76
CA ASP A 212 -1.99 0.32 -10.68
C ASP A 212 -1.93 1.85 -10.71
N MET A 213 -3.10 2.48 -10.82
CA MET A 213 -3.25 3.93 -10.76
C MET A 213 -2.70 4.50 -9.44
N LEU A 214 -3.09 3.91 -8.31
CA LEU A 214 -2.68 4.35 -6.98
C LEU A 214 -1.16 4.22 -6.78
N ILE A 215 -0.55 3.11 -7.19
CA ILE A 215 0.89 2.87 -7.05
C ILE A 215 1.66 3.90 -7.86
N PHE A 216 1.28 4.13 -9.12
CA PHE A 216 1.95 5.12 -9.95
C PHE A 216 1.93 6.51 -9.31
N VAL A 217 0.75 6.98 -8.89
CA VAL A 217 0.58 8.30 -8.25
C VAL A 217 1.36 8.37 -6.93
N SER A 218 1.29 7.33 -6.09
CA SER A 218 1.98 7.30 -4.80
C SER A 218 3.49 7.39 -4.98
N TRP A 219 4.06 6.61 -5.89
CA TRP A 219 5.50 6.63 -6.19
C TRP A 219 5.95 7.97 -6.78
N PHE A 220 5.12 8.62 -7.60
CA PHE A 220 5.37 9.98 -8.06
C PHE A 220 5.54 10.96 -6.88
N PHE A 221 4.60 10.96 -5.93
CA PHE A 221 4.69 11.81 -4.73
C PHE A 221 5.82 11.39 -3.79
N TYR A 222 6.16 10.11 -3.68
CA TYR A 222 7.32 9.65 -2.92
C TYR A 222 8.63 10.16 -3.52
N GLY A 223 8.78 10.12 -4.85
CA GLY A 223 9.94 10.67 -5.56
C GLY A 223 10.07 12.18 -5.35
N MET A 224 8.97 12.93 -5.47
CA MET A 224 8.96 14.37 -5.17
C MET A 224 9.32 14.68 -3.72
N SER A 225 8.84 13.87 -2.77
CA SER A 225 9.17 14.01 -1.35
C SER A 225 10.66 13.81 -1.10
N ALA A 226 11.28 12.82 -1.76
CA ALA A 226 12.71 12.57 -1.67
C ALA A 226 13.55 13.69 -2.31
N LEU A 227 13.12 14.24 -3.45
CA LEU A 227 13.72 15.45 -4.03
C LEU A 227 13.60 16.65 -3.08
N GLY A 228 12.46 16.76 -2.38
CA GLY A 228 12.23 17.74 -1.33
C GLY A 228 13.28 17.69 -0.22
N ILE A 229 13.73 16.49 0.19
CA ILE A 229 14.81 16.33 1.18
C ILE A 229 16.13 16.92 0.66
N ILE A 230 16.47 16.67 -0.61
CA ILE A 230 17.69 17.22 -1.23
C ILE A 230 17.60 18.75 -1.31
N ARG A 231 16.45 19.29 -1.72
CA ARG A 231 16.20 20.73 -1.78
C ARG A 231 16.28 21.39 -0.41
N LEU A 232 15.60 20.82 0.61
CA LEU A 232 15.59 21.34 1.98
C LEU A 232 16.98 21.40 2.61
N ARG A 233 17.89 20.51 2.22
CA ARG A 233 19.27 20.55 2.70
C ARG A 233 20.09 21.68 2.11
N ARG A 234 19.72 22.17 0.92
CA ARG A 234 20.33 23.36 0.30
C ARG A 234 19.66 24.65 0.78
N THR A 235 18.33 24.66 0.93
CA THR A 235 17.59 25.89 1.27
C THR A 235 17.52 26.18 2.76
N MET A 236 17.61 25.17 3.61
CA MET A 236 17.54 25.30 5.07
C MET A 236 18.68 24.51 5.73
N PRO A 237 19.96 24.88 5.49
CA PRO A 237 21.12 24.12 5.98
C PRO A 237 21.14 24.00 7.50
N ASP A 238 20.78 25.06 8.22
CA ASP A 238 20.89 25.19 9.68
C ASP A 238 19.64 24.76 10.46
N ALA A 239 18.59 24.33 9.77
CA ALA A 239 17.38 23.85 10.44
C ALA A 239 17.70 22.65 11.35
N ALA A 240 17.09 22.62 12.54
CA ALA A 240 17.21 21.50 13.46
C ALA A 240 16.65 20.23 12.79
N ARG A 241 17.45 19.17 12.74
CA ARG A 241 17.09 17.88 12.13
C ARG A 241 17.15 16.77 13.18
N PRO A 242 16.05 16.52 13.90
CA PRO A 242 15.99 15.47 14.91
C PRO A 242 16.28 14.06 14.40
N TYR A 243 15.99 13.81 13.12
CA TYR A 243 16.38 12.60 12.41
C TYR A 243 17.18 12.98 11.16
N ARG A 244 18.25 12.24 10.90
CA ARG A 244 19.07 12.35 9.68
C ARG A 244 19.09 11.00 9.00
N VAL A 245 18.84 11.00 7.69
CA VAL A 245 18.96 9.80 6.85
C VAL A 245 20.39 9.26 6.96
N TRP A 246 20.52 7.98 7.31
CA TRP A 246 21.79 7.29 7.35
C TRP A 246 22.48 7.35 5.98
N ALA A 247 23.81 7.54 5.96
CA ALA A 247 24.62 7.62 4.73
C ALA A 247 24.16 8.67 3.69
N TYR A 248 23.44 9.72 4.10
CA TYR A 248 23.06 10.81 3.19
C TYR A 248 24.29 11.40 2.47
N PRO A 249 24.26 11.65 1.14
CA PRO A 249 23.08 11.68 0.25
C PRO A 249 22.74 10.35 -0.47
N TRP A 250 23.56 9.31 -0.33
CA TRP A 250 23.52 8.16 -1.24
C TRP A 250 22.18 7.43 -1.27
N PRO A 251 21.54 7.08 -0.13
CA PRO A 251 20.24 6.40 -0.17
C PRO A 251 19.13 7.26 -0.78
N THR A 252 19.19 8.58 -0.60
CA THR A 252 18.19 9.51 -1.17
C THR A 252 18.35 9.63 -2.67
N ILE A 253 19.59 9.71 -3.18
CA ILE A 253 19.84 9.73 -4.63
C ILE A 253 19.43 8.40 -5.26
N LEU A 254 19.82 7.27 -4.66
CA LEU A 254 19.43 5.95 -5.14
C LEU A 254 17.91 5.80 -5.21
N PHE A 255 17.20 6.23 -4.17
CA PHE A 255 15.74 6.19 -4.14
C PHE A 255 15.10 7.05 -5.24
N VAL A 256 15.63 8.25 -5.50
CA VAL A 256 15.13 9.14 -6.57
C VAL A 256 15.38 8.52 -7.94
N VAL A 257 16.58 8.00 -8.20
CA VAL A 257 16.92 7.34 -9.48
C VAL A 257 16.05 6.11 -9.68
N PHE A 258 15.92 5.27 -8.65
CA PHE A 258 15.05 4.09 -8.69
C PHE A 258 13.60 4.47 -8.97
N THR A 259 13.05 5.47 -8.27
CA THR A 259 11.68 5.95 -8.48
C THR A 259 11.50 6.47 -9.90
N ALA A 260 12.46 7.21 -10.46
CA ALA A 260 12.39 7.69 -11.84
C ALA A 260 12.38 6.53 -12.84
N VAL A 261 13.27 5.55 -12.69
CA VAL A 261 13.32 4.35 -13.54
C VAL A 261 12.02 3.57 -13.43
N PHE A 262 11.52 3.34 -12.21
CA PHE A 262 10.27 2.63 -11.97
C PHE A 262 9.08 3.33 -12.62
N LEU A 263 8.93 4.66 -12.46
CA LEU A 263 7.83 5.40 -13.09
C LEU A 263 7.91 5.37 -14.62
N VAL A 264 9.11 5.51 -15.19
CA VAL A 264 9.29 5.42 -16.66
C VAL A 264 8.96 4.03 -17.16
N ALA A 265 9.43 2.97 -16.48
CA ALA A 265 9.15 1.59 -16.86
C ALA A 265 7.66 1.24 -16.74
N THR A 266 7.00 1.69 -15.66
CA THR A 266 5.56 1.50 -15.46
C THR A 266 4.75 2.25 -16.50
N LEU A 267 5.10 3.50 -16.80
CA LEU A 267 4.43 4.29 -17.85
C LEU A 267 4.61 3.65 -19.24
N TYR A 268 5.82 3.18 -19.56
CA TYR A 268 6.09 2.48 -20.81
C TYR A 268 5.25 1.20 -20.94
N THR A 269 5.17 0.42 -19.86
CA THR A 269 4.38 -0.82 -19.82
C THR A 269 2.89 -0.54 -19.97
N ASP A 270 2.37 0.48 -19.28
CA ASP A 270 0.96 0.90 -19.35
C ASP A 270 0.58 1.41 -20.76
N ILE A 271 1.43 2.23 -21.39
CA ILE A 271 1.25 2.67 -22.78
C ILE A 271 1.23 1.48 -23.74
N ARG A 272 2.14 0.51 -23.55
CA ARG A 272 2.20 -0.69 -24.37
C ARG A 272 0.94 -1.55 -24.22
N LEU A 273 0.45 -1.74 -22.99
CA LEU A 273 -0.79 -2.48 -22.74
C LEU A 273 -2.01 -1.80 -23.37
N TYR A 274 -2.03 -0.47 -23.37
CA TYR A 274 -3.04 0.31 -24.09
C TYR A 274 -2.96 0.13 -25.61
N GLN A 275 -1.75 0.20 -26.19
CA GLN A 275 -1.53 -0.01 -27.63
C GLN A 275 -1.88 -1.43 -28.08
N GLU A 276 -1.62 -2.44 -27.24
CA GLU A 276 -1.99 -3.84 -27.48
C GLU A 276 -3.49 -4.10 -27.29
N GLY A 277 -4.29 -3.09 -26.91
CA GLY A 277 -5.73 -3.21 -26.67
C GLY A 277 -6.10 -4.01 -25.42
N LYS A 278 -5.11 -4.33 -24.57
CA LYS A 278 -5.29 -5.07 -23.31
C LYS A 278 -5.80 -4.18 -22.17
N SER A 279 -5.52 -2.88 -22.24
CA SER A 279 -6.08 -1.88 -21.33
C SER A 279 -6.90 -0.85 -22.11
N HIS A 280 -8.07 -0.50 -21.59
CA HIS A 280 -8.92 0.54 -22.18
C HIS A 280 -8.41 1.97 -21.90
N LEU A 281 -7.56 2.14 -20.88
CA LEU A 281 -7.06 3.42 -20.42
C LEU A 281 -5.57 3.32 -20.04
N ILE A 282 -4.87 4.45 -20.13
CA ILE A 282 -3.53 4.59 -19.56
C ILE A 282 -3.73 4.95 -18.08
N ASN A 283 -3.64 3.94 -17.22
CA ASN A 283 -3.92 4.05 -15.78
C ASN A 283 -3.04 5.11 -15.10
N ALA A 284 -1.77 5.20 -15.49
CA ALA A 284 -0.84 6.20 -14.98
C ALA A 284 -1.29 7.63 -15.30
N ALA A 285 -1.74 7.88 -16.54
CA ALA A 285 -2.20 9.19 -16.97
C ALA A 285 -3.51 9.57 -16.28
N PHE A 286 -4.46 8.62 -16.16
CA PHE A 286 -5.73 8.84 -15.49
C PHE A 286 -5.54 9.13 -13.99
N GLY A 287 -4.64 8.41 -13.32
CA GLY A 287 -4.29 8.66 -11.92
C GLY A 287 -3.70 10.05 -11.70
N MET A 288 -2.78 10.45 -12.57
CA MET A 288 -2.21 11.80 -12.52
C MET A 288 -3.24 12.89 -12.81
N LEU A 289 -4.21 12.63 -13.70
CA LEU A 289 -5.32 13.54 -13.96
C LEU A 289 -6.19 13.71 -12.70
N ILE A 290 -6.57 12.62 -12.04
CA ILE A 290 -7.33 12.68 -10.78
C ILE A 290 -6.55 13.42 -9.70
N ALA A 291 -5.25 13.15 -9.54
CA ALA A 291 -4.40 13.88 -8.60
C ALA A 291 -4.32 15.37 -8.98
N GLY A 292 -4.25 15.68 -10.27
CA GLY A 292 -4.23 17.02 -10.84
C GLY A 292 -5.50 17.83 -10.58
N LEU A 293 -6.67 17.19 -10.45
CA LEU A 293 -7.92 17.85 -10.02
C LEU A 293 -7.80 18.48 -8.62
N GLY A 294 -6.82 18.06 -7.83
CA GLY A 294 -6.45 18.70 -6.57
C GLY A 294 -5.90 20.13 -6.74
N ILE A 295 -5.33 20.47 -7.91
CA ILE A 295 -4.75 21.80 -8.18
C ILE A 295 -5.84 22.89 -8.24
N PRO A 296 -6.90 22.77 -9.07
CA PRO A 296 -8.02 23.69 -9.02
C PRO A 296 -8.63 23.80 -7.62
N LEU A 297 -8.83 22.66 -6.96
CA LEU A 297 -9.38 22.63 -5.60
C LEU A 297 -8.48 23.38 -4.61
N TYR A 298 -7.16 23.26 -4.72
CA TYR A 298 -6.20 24.01 -3.91
C TYR A 298 -6.35 25.53 -4.10
N PHE A 299 -6.40 26.01 -5.34
CA PHE A 299 -6.54 27.44 -5.62
C PHE A 299 -7.90 27.99 -5.17
N ILE A 300 -8.97 27.22 -5.35
CA ILE A 300 -10.31 27.58 -4.88
C ILE A 300 -10.36 27.60 -3.35
N SER A 301 -9.69 26.67 -2.68
CA SER A 301 -9.79 26.48 -1.23
C SER A 301 -8.79 27.31 -0.41
N ARG A 302 -7.80 27.93 -1.06
CA ARG A 302 -6.76 28.71 -0.40
C ARG A 302 -7.36 29.88 0.40
N LYS A 303 -6.86 30.04 1.63
CA LYS A 303 -7.09 31.22 2.47
C LYS A 303 -6.70 32.47 1.68
N GLN A 304 -7.67 33.36 1.40
CA GLN A 304 -7.33 34.73 1.02
C GLN A 304 -6.82 35.38 2.30
N HIS A 305 -5.49 35.50 2.40
CA HIS A 305 -4.82 36.31 3.41
C HIS A 305 -4.79 37.76 2.92
#